data_AF-A0A3B8Q9P7-F1
#
_entry.id   AF-A0A3B8Q9P7-F1
#
_cell.length_a   1.000
_cell.length_b   1.000
_cell.length_c   1.000
_cell.angle_alpha   90.00
_cell.angle_beta   90.00
_cell.angle_gamma   90.00
#
_symmetry.space_group_name_H-M   'P 1'
#
loop_
_entity.id
_entity.type
_entity.pdbx_description
1 polymer ?
#
loop_
_entity_poly.entity_id
_entity_poly.type
_entity_poly.pdbx_seq_one_letter_code
_entity_poly.pdbx_strand_id
1 'polypeptide(L)'
;MKTLLLLGGLILLGTGSFGQGYINTFNAFSPTPDGQIAYVRDCSFSGVPPLLSKAVGRVELLALDGTVLSPISDGTGNMLAFDGIFSLGVIPIPGSTPGQPASVILRVWDNSTGATYATALERGSVVVTFPAVGAATAPSNFVLNSNFTGGPMLCMPEPNSVALAALGFVGVILLARRRAR
;
A
#
# COMPACT_ATOMS: atom_id res chain seq x y z
N MET A 1 -34.70 51.92 29.79
CA MET A 1 -35.18 50.52 29.64
C MET A 1 -35.21 50.17 28.16
N LYS A 2 -34.76 48.95 27.80
CA LYS A 2 -35.06 48.21 26.55
C LYS A 2 -34.32 48.71 25.29
N THR A 3 -33.62 47.92 24.47
CA THR A 3 -33.34 46.47 24.43
C THR A 3 -32.13 46.31 23.50
N LEU A 4 -31.05 45.67 23.96
CA LEU A 4 -29.97 45.19 23.09
C LEU A 4 -30.49 43.96 22.32
N LEU A 5 -30.61 44.07 21.00
CA LEU A 5 -30.88 42.94 20.10
C LEU A 5 -29.54 42.30 19.71
N LEU A 6 -29.14 41.27 20.45
CA LEU A 6 -28.06 40.35 20.09
C LEU A 6 -28.62 39.32 19.09
N LEU A 7 -28.32 39.50 17.81
CA LEU A 7 -28.50 38.48 16.78
C LEU A 7 -27.38 37.44 16.91
N GLY A 8 -27.63 36.38 17.67
CA GLY A 8 -26.80 35.19 17.72
C GLY A 8 -27.08 34.29 16.53
N GLY A 9 -26.26 34.41 15.48
CA GLY A 9 -26.25 33.46 14.36
C GLY A 9 -25.62 32.14 14.79
N LEU A 10 -26.43 31.15 15.15
CA LEU A 10 -26.01 29.80 15.47
C LEU A 10 -25.66 29.07 14.15
N ILE A 11 -24.39 29.08 13.76
CA ILE A 11 -23.89 28.23 12.67
C ILE A 11 -23.79 26.81 13.21
N LEU A 12 -24.83 25.99 13.01
CA LEU A 12 -24.72 24.54 13.12
C LEU A 12 -23.81 24.04 12.00
N LEU A 13 -22.51 23.95 12.29
CA LEU A 13 -21.60 23.10 11.52
C LEU A 13 -22.00 21.65 11.84
N GLY A 14 -22.93 21.11 11.04
CA GLY A 14 -23.27 19.70 11.09
C GLY A 14 -22.01 18.89 10.83
N THR A 15 -21.49 18.24 11.87
CA THR A 15 -20.45 17.21 11.75
C THR A 15 -21.08 16.02 11.05
N GLY A 16 -21.08 16.05 9.71
CA GLY A 16 -21.41 14.87 8.91
C GLY A 16 -20.45 13.76 9.33
N SER A 17 -20.97 12.76 10.04
CA SER A 17 -20.32 11.47 10.16
C SER A 17 -20.30 10.88 8.74
N PHE A 18 -19.22 11.13 8.00
CA PHE A 18 -18.99 10.44 6.75
C PHE A 18 -18.82 8.97 7.10
N GLY A 19 -19.77 8.13 6.68
CA GLY A 19 -19.67 6.69 6.88
C GLY A 19 -18.35 6.20 6.32
N GLN A 20 -17.65 5.35 7.06
CA GLN A 20 -16.33 4.84 6.68
C GLN A 20 -16.48 3.55 5.89
N GLY A 21 -15.80 3.44 4.75
CA GLY A 21 -15.70 2.20 3.99
C GLY A 21 -14.77 1.19 4.65
N TYR A 22 -15.08 -0.10 4.50
CA TYR A 22 -14.31 -1.20 5.08
C TYR A 22 -13.90 -2.21 4.02
N ILE A 23 -12.69 -2.76 4.20
CA ILE A 23 -12.14 -3.83 3.39
C ILE A 23 -11.69 -5.00 4.27
N ASN A 24 -11.82 -6.22 3.75
CA ASN A 24 -11.23 -7.42 4.33
C ASN A 24 -9.95 -7.71 3.57
N THR A 25 -8.82 -7.66 4.27
CA THR A 25 -7.47 -7.75 3.69
C THR A 25 -6.97 -9.17 3.48
N PHE A 26 -7.80 -10.19 3.65
CA PHE A 26 -7.38 -11.57 3.41
C PHE A 26 -7.21 -11.86 1.92
N ASN A 27 -6.03 -12.34 1.49
CA ASN A 27 -5.73 -12.63 0.08
C ASN A 27 -5.77 -14.11 -0.33
N ALA A 28 -6.22 -15.04 0.53
CA ALA A 28 -6.22 -16.48 0.21
C ALA A 28 -7.55 -17.00 -0.37
N PHE A 29 -8.06 -16.36 -1.41
CA PHE A 29 -9.22 -16.89 -2.14
C PHE A 29 -8.76 -17.62 -3.40
N SER A 30 -9.39 -18.77 -3.67
CA SER A 30 -9.23 -19.43 -4.97
C SER A 30 -9.66 -18.44 -6.05
N PRO A 31 -8.80 -18.16 -7.04
CA PRO A 31 -9.21 -17.38 -8.17
C PRO A 31 -10.39 -18.08 -8.86
N THR A 32 -11.14 -17.28 -9.62
CA THR A 32 -11.99 -17.78 -10.71
C THR A 32 -11.24 -18.81 -11.56
N PRO A 33 -11.94 -19.63 -12.37
CA PRO A 33 -11.30 -20.65 -13.22
C PRO A 33 -10.10 -20.16 -14.06
N ASP A 34 -10.04 -18.87 -14.35
CA ASP A 34 -8.99 -18.22 -15.17
C ASP A 34 -7.99 -17.36 -14.36
N GLY A 35 -8.15 -17.19 -13.05
CA GLY A 35 -7.25 -16.35 -12.26
C GLY A 35 -6.10 -17.14 -11.63
N GLN A 36 -5.01 -16.45 -11.30
CA GLN A 36 -4.00 -16.97 -10.38
C GLN A 36 -4.31 -16.45 -8.97
N ILE A 37 -4.06 -17.25 -7.92
CA ILE A 37 -4.19 -16.77 -6.53
C ILE A 37 -3.25 -15.58 -6.39
N ALA A 38 -3.76 -14.51 -5.79
CA ALA A 38 -3.07 -13.23 -5.68
C ALA A 38 -1.97 -13.27 -4.59
N TYR A 39 -1.00 -14.15 -4.79
CA TYR A 39 0.07 -14.35 -3.84
C TYR A 39 1.11 -13.25 -3.91
N VAL A 40 1.66 -12.94 -2.75
CA VAL A 40 2.90 -12.19 -2.64
C VAL A 40 4.05 -13.12 -3.02
N ARG A 41 4.87 -12.68 -3.97
CA ARG A 41 6.00 -13.46 -4.49
C ARG A 41 7.32 -12.79 -4.16
N ASP A 42 8.34 -13.62 -3.98
CA ASP A 42 9.72 -13.21 -3.80
C ASP A 42 10.20 -12.43 -5.03
N CYS A 43 10.92 -11.34 -4.79
CA CYS A 43 11.39 -10.43 -5.82
C CYS A 43 12.78 -10.77 -6.38
N SER A 44 13.50 -11.69 -5.75
CA SER A 44 14.90 -12.01 -6.05
C SER A 44 15.10 -12.91 -7.29
N PHE A 45 14.02 -13.47 -7.85
CA PHE A 45 14.09 -14.47 -8.93
C PHE A 45 13.61 -13.94 -10.30
N SER A 46 14.37 -14.26 -11.35
CA SER A 46 13.92 -14.10 -12.74
C SER A 46 13.00 -15.26 -13.15
N GLY A 47 11.77 -14.98 -13.58
CA GLY A 47 10.80 -16.00 -14.05
C GLY A 47 9.48 -15.94 -13.28
N VAL A 48 8.87 -17.09 -13.01
CA VAL A 48 7.75 -17.21 -12.05
C VAL A 48 8.36 -17.27 -10.66
N PRO A 49 8.33 -16.20 -9.86
CA PRO A 49 9.06 -16.19 -8.61
C PRO A 49 8.37 -17.07 -7.56
N PRO A 50 9.13 -17.67 -6.62
CA PRO A 50 8.54 -18.41 -5.52
C PRO A 50 7.68 -17.50 -4.64
N LEU A 51 6.85 -18.09 -3.79
CA LEU A 51 6.09 -17.32 -2.82
C LEU A 51 7.04 -16.68 -1.80
N LEU A 52 6.76 -15.45 -1.40
CA LEU A 52 7.54 -14.81 -0.34
C LEU A 52 7.32 -15.60 0.96
N SER A 53 8.40 -16.09 1.56
CA SER A 53 8.30 -16.92 2.76
C SER A 53 7.69 -16.15 3.92
N LYS A 54 6.80 -16.78 4.68
CA LYS A 54 6.21 -16.22 5.90
C LYS A 54 7.24 -15.81 6.94
N ALA A 55 8.38 -16.50 7.01
CA ALA A 55 9.42 -16.21 7.98
C ALA A 55 9.93 -14.76 7.84
N VAL A 56 10.12 -14.32 6.60
CA VAL A 56 10.77 -13.06 6.27
C VAL A 56 9.83 -12.01 5.68
N GLY A 57 8.74 -12.44 5.05
CA GLY A 57 7.80 -11.55 4.38
C GLY A 57 7.05 -10.65 5.35
N ARG A 58 6.98 -9.36 4.99
CA ARG A 58 6.23 -8.34 5.72
C ARG A 58 5.33 -7.57 4.78
N VAL A 59 4.19 -7.13 5.29
CA VAL A 59 3.25 -6.28 4.56
C VAL A 59 2.75 -5.11 5.41
N GLU A 60 2.46 -4.01 4.74
CA GLU A 60 1.89 -2.81 5.34
C GLU A 60 0.83 -2.27 4.39
N LEU A 61 -0.30 -1.83 4.96
CA LEU A 61 -1.36 -1.20 4.20
C LEU A 61 -1.41 0.28 4.56
N LEU A 62 -1.48 1.14 3.56
CA LEU A 62 -1.51 2.58 3.74
C LEU A 62 -2.70 3.20 3.01
N ALA A 63 -3.19 4.31 3.53
CA ALA A 63 -4.00 5.24 2.76
C ALA A 63 -3.13 5.94 1.70
N LEU A 64 -3.77 6.60 0.74
CA LEU A 64 -3.07 7.31 -0.34
C LEU A 64 -2.22 8.49 0.16
N ASP A 65 -2.52 9.02 1.34
CA ASP A 65 -1.73 10.07 2.02
C ASP A 65 -0.50 9.53 2.76
N GLY A 66 -0.31 8.20 2.78
CA GLY A 66 0.78 7.54 3.50
C GLY A 66 0.48 7.19 4.95
N THR A 67 -0.74 7.43 5.45
CA THR A 67 -1.16 6.98 6.79
C THR A 67 -1.20 5.46 6.84
N VAL A 68 -0.55 4.84 7.83
CA VAL A 68 -0.58 3.37 8.01
C VAL A 68 -1.96 2.95 8.51
N LEU A 69 -2.61 2.05 7.77
CA LEU A 69 -3.91 1.47 8.09
C LEU A 69 -3.82 0.09 8.72
N SER A 70 -2.70 -0.61 8.50
CA SER A 70 -2.50 -1.95 9.07
C SER A 70 -2.31 -1.94 10.59
N PRO A 71 -2.61 -3.04 11.29
CA PRO A 71 -2.57 -3.09 12.77
C PRO A 71 -1.21 -2.71 13.38
N ILE A 72 -0.11 -3.11 12.72
CA ILE A 72 1.24 -2.72 13.10
C ILE A 72 1.62 -1.44 12.33
N SER A 73 1.93 -0.37 13.07
CA SER A 73 2.24 0.96 12.55
C SER A 73 3.62 1.49 12.95
N ASP A 74 4.49 0.63 13.48
CA ASP A 74 5.86 0.98 13.89
C ASP A 74 6.89 0.89 12.74
N GLY A 75 6.42 0.61 11.52
CA GLY A 75 7.24 0.45 10.32
C GLY A 75 7.88 -0.93 10.14
N THR A 76 7.71 -1.86 11.10
CA THR A 76 8.21 -3.24 10.99
C THR A 76 7.31 -4.15 10.15
N GLY A 77 6.07 -3.69 9.91
CA GLY A 77 5.09 -4.38 9.09
C GLY A 77 4.49 -5.61 9.75
N ASN A 78 3.49 -6.17 9.09
CA ASN A 78 2.75 -7.33 9.54
C ASN A 78 3.33 -8.58 8.89
N MET A 79 3.53 -9.63 9.68
CA MET A 79 3.95 -10.92 9.16
C MET A 79 2.88 -11.51 8.23
N LEU A 80 3.33 -12.23 7.21
CA LEU A 80 2.43 -13.04 6.41
C LEU A 80 1.75 -14.13 7.26
N ALA A 81 0.52 -14.48 6.90
CA ALA A 81 -0.22 -15.58 7.53
C ALA A 81 0.32 -16.95 7.08
N PHE A 82 0.71 -17.06 5.80
CA PHE A 82 1.40 -18.19 5.16
C PHE A 82 2.30 -17.65 4.04
N ASP A 83 3.11 -18.50 3.42
CA ASP A 83 3.93 -18.09 2.28
C ASP A 83 3.06 -17.44 1.20
N GLY A 84 3.38 -16.20 0.85
CA GLY A 84 2.63 -15.38 -0.10
C GLY A 84 1.22 -14.92 0.34
N ILE A 85 0.76 -15.27 1.54
CA ILE A 85 -0.59 -14.96 2.03
C ILE A 85 -0.53 -13.99 3.19
N PHE A 86 -1.27 -12.89 3.14
CA PHE A 86 -1.49 -11.96 4.25
C PHE A 86 -2.94 -11.93 4.72
N SER A 87 -3.11 -11.57 5.99
CA SER A 87 -4.40 -11.30 6.62
C SER A 87 -4.19 -10.25 7.69
N LEU A 88 -4.69 -9.04 7.47
CA LEU A 88 -4.58 -7.90 8.39
C LEU A 88 -5.91 -7.58 9.08
N GLY A 89 -6.91 -8.46 8.88
CA GLY A 89 -8.27 -8.28 9.37
C GLY A 89 -9.11 -7.33 8.52
N VAL A 90 -10.15 -6.79 9.14
CA VAL A 90 -11.06 -5.81 8.55
C VAL A 90 -10.53 -4.41 8.86
N ILE A 91 -10.23 -3.65 7.80
CA ILE A 91 -9.58 -2.35 7.91
C ILE A 91 -10.52 -1.27 7.39
N PRO A 92 -10.74 -0.19 8.16
CA PRO A 92 -11.44 0.98 7.65
C PRO A 92 -10.54 1.83 6.75
N ILE A 93 -11.09 2.42 5.69
CA ILE A 93 -10.39 3.36 4.82
C ILE A 93 -10.87 4.79 5.16
N PRO A 94 -10.04 5.65 5.78
CA PRO A 94 -10.39 7.03 6.10
C PRO A 94 -10.89 7.81 4.88
N GLY A 95 -11.96 8.58 5.05
CA GLY A 95 -12.54 9.42 3.99
C GLY A 95 -13.26 8.65 2.88
N SER A 96 -13.32 7.32 2.93
CA SER A 96 -14.11 6.51 2.00
C SER A 96 -15.53 6.30 2.53
N THR A 97 -16.49 6.09 1.64
CA THR A 97 -17.90 5.79 1.97
C THR A 97 -18.31 4.43 1.43
N PRO A 98 -19.04 3.58 2.19
CA PRO A 98 -19.56 2.31 1.69
C PRO A 98 -20.32 2.48 0.36
N GLY A 99 -20.05 1.61 -0.60
CA GLY A 99 -20.60 1.64 -1.96
C GLY A 99 -19.88 2.58 -2.93
N GLN A 100 -18.90 3.37 -2.48
CA GLN A 100 -18.09 4.24 -3.35
C GLN A 100 -16.72 3.61 -3.64
N PRO A 101 -16.07 3.99 -4.76
CA PRO A 101 -14.69 3.56 -5.03
C PRO A 101 -13.72 4.09 -3.97
N ALA A 102 -12.68 3.31 -3.66
CA ALA A 102 -11.55 3.78 -2.86
C ALA A 102 -10.27 3.02 -3.21
N SER A 103 -9.12 3.59 -2.86
CA SER A 103 -7.83 2.96 -3.09
C SER A 103 -6.95 3.00 -1.85
N VAL A 104 -6.06 2.02 -1.75
CA VAL A 104 -5.05 1.87 -0.71
C VAL A 104 -3.71 1.51 -1.35
N ILE A 105 -2.62 1.69 -0.62
CA ILE A 105 -1.30 1.24 -1.03
C ILE A 105 -0.97 0.00 -0.23
N LEU A 106 -0.70 -1.11 -0.91
CA LEU A 106 -0.13 -2.31 -0.31
C LEU A 106 1.38 -2.29 -0.52
N ARG A 107 2.13 -2.28 0.57
CA ARG A 107 3.58 -2.48 0.59
C ARG A 107 3.91 -3.89 1.02
N VAL A 108 4.92 -4.47 0.39
CA VAL A 108 5.50 -5.76 0.75
C VAL A 108 7.01 -5.61 0.74
N TRP A 109 7.68 -6.29 1.67
CA TRP A 109 9.13 -6.43 1.62
C TRP A 109 9.61 -7.71 2.29
N ASP A 110 10.86 -8.07 2.00
CA ASP A 110 11.61 -9.11 2.69
C ASP A 110 12.38 -8.48 3.86
N ASN A 111 12.07 -8.91 5.10
CA ASN A 111 12.69 -8.34 6.29
C ASN A 111 14.14 -8.80 6.55
N SER A 112 14.62 -9.82 5.85
CA SER A 112 16.00 -10.30 5.97
C SER A 112 16.99 -9.31 5.35
N THR A 113 16.52 -8.52 4.37
CA THR A 113 17.31 -7.46 3.73
C THR A 113 17.17 -6.10 4.43
N GLY A 114 16.19 -5.94 5.32
CA GLY A 114 16.02 -4.74 6.14
C GLY A 114 14.75 -4.79 7.00
N ALA A 115 14.85 -4.31 8.25
CA ALA A 115 13.76 -4.44 9.24
C ALA A 115 12.47 -3.66 8.87
N THR A 116 12.60 -2.58 8.09
CA THR A 116 11.49 -1.73 7.66
C THR A 116 11.39 -1.67 6.14
N TYR A 117 10.22 -1.29 5.62
CA TYR A 117 10.05 -1.06 4.18
C TYR A 117 11.08 -0.07 3.61
N ALA A 118 11.46 0.96 4.37
CA ALA A 118 12.41 1.97 3.92
C ALA A 118 13.84 1.42 3.77
N THR A 119 14.20 0.43 4.57
CA THR A 119 15.56 -0.15 4.64
C THR A 119 15.71 -1.46 3.88
N ALA A 120 14.60 -2.13 3.54
CA ALA A 120 14.64 -3.39 2.80
C ALA A 120 15.06 -3.17 1.36
N LEU A 121 15.97 -4.02 0.87
CA LEU A 121 16.42 -4.02 -0.53
C LEU A 121 15.37 -4.66 -1.43
N GLU A 122 14.73 -5.72 -0.95
CA GLU A 122 13.69 -6.43 -1.66
C GLU A 122 12.32 -5.95 -1.20
N ARG A 123 11.75 -5.02 -1.95
CA ARG A 123 10.48 -4.36 -1.62
C ARG A 123 9.67 -4.00 -2.86
N GLY A 124 8.36 -3.96 -2.68
CA GLY A 124 7.40 -3.59 -3.73
C GLY A 124 6.22 -2.82 -3.14
N SER A 125 5.57 -2.01 -3.97
CA SER A 125 4.30 -1.40 -3.61
C SER A 125 3.34 -1.41 -4.78
N VAL A 126 2.05 -1.49 -4.49
CA VAL A 126 0.99 -1.46 -5.48
C VAL A 126 -0.19 -0.66 -4.95
N VAL A 127 -0.80 0.14 -5.82
CA VAL A 127 -2.07 0.80 -5.53
C VAL A 127 -3.19 -0.19 -5.83
N VAL A 128 -3.89 -0.60 -4.77
CA VAL A 128 -5.06 -1.47 -4.87
C VAL A 128 -6.30 -0.61 -4.86
N THR A 129 -7.13 -0.77 -5.88
CA THR A 129 -8.37 -0.01 -6.09
C THR A 129 -9.57 -0.93 -6.01
N PHE A 130 -10.53 -0.53 -5.18
CA PHE A 130 -11.82 -1.16 -5.02
C PHE A 130 -12.86 -0.37 -5.80
N PRO A 131 -13.61 -0.97 -6.74
CA PRO A 131 -14.71 -0.28 -7.42
C PRO A 131 -15.82 0.15 -6.45
N ALA A 132 -16.01 -0.60 -5.36
CA ALA A 132 -16.90 -0.25 -4.26
C ALA A 132 -16.37 -0.84 -2.94
N VAL A 133 -16.21 -0.02 -1.91
CA VAL A 133 -15.86 -0.48 -0.55
C VAL A 133 -17.10 -0.90 0.24
N GLY A 134 -16.92 -1.79 1.21
CA GLY A 134 -18.02 -2.38 1.98
C GLY A 134 -18.36 -1.57 3.23
N ALA A 135 -19.37 -2.03 3.97
CA ALA A 135 -19.67 -1.57 5.31
C ALA A 135 -18.96 -2.44 6.37
N ALA A 136 -18.94 -2.01 7.63
CA ALA A 136 -18.27 -2.77 8.71
C ALA A 136 -18.76 -4.23 8.84
N THR A 137 -20.06 -4.47 8.64
CA THR A 137 -20.69 -5.79 8.71
C THR A 137 -20.56 -6.62 7.42
N ALA A 138 -20.17 -5.98 6.32
CA ALA A 138 -20.01 -6.60 5.01
C ALA A 138 -18.86 -5.90 4.25
N PRO A 139 -17.60 -6.10 4.69
CA PRO A 139 -16.44 -5.44 4.10
C PRO A 139 -16.13 -5.97 2.70
N SER A 140 -15.60 -5.13 1.82
CA SER A 140 -15.20 -5.55 0.47
C SER A 140 -13.98 -6.46 0.53
N ASN A 141 -14.00 -7.55 -0.22
CA ASN A 141 -12.93 -8.54 -0.23
C ASN A 141 -11.73 -8.06 -1.06
N PHE A 142 -10.52 -8.21 -0.53
CA PHE A 142 -9.29 -7.80 -1.22
C PHE A 142 -9.10 -8.46 -2.58
N VAL A 143 -9.42 -9.74 -2.73
CA VAL A 143 -9.20 -10.50 -3.98
C VAL A 143 -10.38 -10.37 -4.93
N LEU A 144 -11.60 -10.49 -4.40
CA LEU A 144 -12.81 -10.57 -5.24
C LEU A 144 -13.35 -9.20 -5.64
N ASN A 145 -13.03 -8.15 -4.89
CA ASN A 145 -13.63 -6.82 -5.06
C ASN A 145 -12.58 -5.72 -5.30
N SER A 146 -11.38 -6.08 -5.76
CA SER A 146 -10.34 -5.10 -6.12
C SER A 146 -9.64 -5.48 -7.43
N ASN A 147 -8.73 -4.62 -7.89
CA ASN A 147 -7.83 -4.88 -9.01
C ASN A 147 -6.58 -5.70 -8.62
N PHE A 148 -6.49 -6.21 -7.39
CA PHE A 148 -5.32 -6.96 -6.93
C PHE A 148 -5.30 -8.37 -7.51
N THR A 149 -4.36 -8.62 -8.44
CA THR A 149 -4.20 -9.90 -9.12
C THR A 149 -3.03 -10.74 -8.60
N GLY A 150 -2.28 -10.23 -7.60
CA GLY A 150 -1.09 -10.85 -7.00
C GLY A 150 -0.12 -11.50 -7.98
N GLY A 151 0.18 -10.76 -9.04
CA GLY A 151 1.39 -10.97 -9.81
C GLY A 151 2.65 -10.71 -8.97
N PRO A 152 3.84 -11.00 -9.52
CA PRO A 152 5.08 -10.55 -8.90
C PRO A 152 4.92 -9.05 -8.64
N MET A 153 5.08 -8.63 -7.39
CA MET A 153 5.18 -7.20 -7.15
C MET A 153 6.23 -6.68 -8.12
N LEU A 154 5.93 -5.56 -8.78
CA LEU A 154 6.95 -4.90 -9.59
C LEU A 154 8.04 -4.55 -8.60
N CYS A 155 9.03 -5.43 -8.50
CA CYS A 155 10.29 -5.20 -7.86
C CYS A 155 10.84 -4.09 -8.73
N MET A 156 10.58 -2.84 -8.35
CA MET A 156 11.27 -1.74 -8.98
C MET A 156 12.73 -2.08 -8.69
N PRO A 157 13.54 -2.42 -9.71
CA PRO A 157 14.95 -2.50 -9.46
C PRO A 157 15.28 -1.13 -8.89
N GLU A 158 15.74 -1.08 -7.64
CA GLU A 158 16.29 0.16 -7.13
C GLU A 158 17.26 0.64 -8.22
N PRO A 159 17.23 1.93 -8.59
CA PRO A 159 18.19 2.44 -9.55
C PRO A 159 19.55 2.03 -9.00
N ASN A 160 20.15 1.03 -9.64
CA ASN A 160 21.25 0.32 -9.03
C ASN A 160 22.29 1.40 -8.73
N SER A 161 22.88 1.38 -7.53
CA SER A 161 23.86 2.40 -7.14
C SER A 161 24.95 2.54 -8.21
N VAL A 162 25.17 1.47 -8.99
CA VAL A 162 25.96 1.42 -10.22
C VAL A 162 25.44 2.35 -11.34
N ALA A 163 24.16 2.37 -11.73
CA ALA A 163 23.64 3.30 -12.74
C ALA A 163 23.64 4.74 -12.23
N LEU A 164 23.36 4.96 -10.94
CA LEU A 164 23.43 6.30 -10.36
C LEU A 164 24.88 6.81 -10.34
N ALA A 165 25.83 5.94 -9.96
CA ALA A 165 27.26 6.24 -10.01
C ALA A 165 27.75 6.43 -11.45
N ALA A 166 27.26 5.65 -12.41
CA ALA A 166 27.59 5.81 -13.83
C ALA A 166 27.09 7.14 -14.39
N LEU A 167 25.84 7.53 -14.07
CA LEU A 167 25.31 8.85 -14.41
C LEU A 167 26.11 9.98 -13.76
N GLY A 168 26.49 9.82 -12.48
CA GLY A 168 27.38 10.74 -11.78
C GLY A 168 28.74 10.88 -12.48
N PHE A 169 29.37 9.77 -12.86
CA PHE A 169 30.65 9.76 -13.58
C PHE A 169 30.55 10.44 -14.93
N VAL A 170 29.50 10.17 -15.71
CA VAL A 170 29.25 10.83 -17.00
C VAL A 170 29.08 12.34 -16.80
N GLY A 171 28.33 12.76 -15.78
CA GLY A 171 28.18 14.17 -15.41
C GLY A 171 29.51 14.86 -15.10
N VAL A 172 30.38 14.22 -14.32
CA VAL A 172 31.72 14.73 -14.00
C VAL A 172 32.60 14.84 -15.25
N ILE A 173 32.61 13.84 -16.13
CA ILE A 173 33.39 13.86 -17.38
C ILE A 173 32.93 15.02 -18.28
N LEU A 174 31.62 15.25 -18.40
CA LEU A 174 31.08 16.34 -19.22
C LEU A 174 31.44 17.72 -18.65
N LEU A 175 31.42 17.89 -17.32
CA LEU A 175 31.85 19.12 -16.66
C LEU A 175 33.35 19.38 -16.82
N ALA A 176 34.19 18.34 -16.66
CA ALA A 176 35.63 18.46 -16.86
C ALA A 176 35.98 18.90 -18.29
N ARG A 177 35.28 18.35 -19.30
CA ARG A 177 35.47 18.74 -20.71
C ARG A 177 35.07 20.18 -21.02
N ARG A 178 34.09 20.74 -20.31
CA ARG A 178 33.68 22.14 -20.48
C ARG A 178 34.71 23.13 -19.95
N ARG A 179 35.50 22.75 -18.94
CA ARG A 179 36.48 23.64 -18.29
C ARG A 179 37.83 23.68 -19.02
N ALA A 180 38.09 22.69 -19.87
CA ALA A 180 39.32 22.59 -20.66
C ALA A 180 39.23 23.28 -22.03
N ARG A 181 38.06 23.83 -22.39
CA ARG A 181 37.85 24.72 -23.53
C ARG A 181 37.70 26.15 -23.02
#